data_AF-A0AAE0JII5-F1
#
_entry.id   AF-A0AAE0JII5-F1
#
_cell.length_a   1.000
_cell.length_b   1.000
_cell.length_c   1.000
_cell.angle_alpha   90.00
_cell.angle_beta   90.00
_cell.angle_gamma   90.00
#
_symmetry.space_group_name_H-M   'P 1'
#
loop_
_entity.id
_entity.type
_entity.pdbx_description
1 polymer ?
#
loop_
_entity_poly.entity_id
_entity_poly.type
_entity_poly.pdbx_seq_one_letter_code
_entity_poly.pdbx_strand_id
1 'polypeptide(L)'
;MPTSIKREGLTIDDVGRLVRRTVLNPYLTLPIAAAIAWFEKHPEHYRDLHLHKLIDPSKLADIGRYLTGIGVAGATLAANDQLTHLFANNFTSPGHGEWDWDKEIVLVTGGSSGIGQNVVQGLLERNPRTTVVIVDYAPLSWTPPTGAKIHYYQADLTKSDLIRSIAARVREEVGHPTVLINSAGTARGSTIMEGSYGDVESTLRTNLTAPFLLTKEFLPEMVRNNHGHIVNMCSISAYIPPPYIGDYAASKAGLQMLHESLQLELKHVHKAKRVRLTLAIPSFIQTPLLGGSHPGQNNFIFPLLHVRTVSEEIVDSLYSGYGRTIYLPGIMRYLASLRGGPEWVLRMVKEPTYKIALNFAGRQVVDVDESGGIKLEDREA
;
A
#
# COMPACT_ATOMS: atom_id res chain seq x y z
N MET A 1 -18.84 -5.72 -3.21
CA MET A 1 -17.47 -5.88 -2.66
C MET A 1 -17.52 -6.90 -1.55
N PRO A 2 -16.61 -7.88 -1.52
CA PRO A 2 -16.74 -9.03 -0.65
C PRO A 2 -16.66 -8.60 0.81
N THR A 3 -17.71 -8.91 1.55
CA THR A 3 -17.84 -8.86 3.01
C THR A 3 -17.04 -9.99 3.68
N SER A 4 -15.95 -10.42 3.05
CA SER A 4 -15.09 -11.47 3.59
C SER A 4 -14.25 -10.87 4.71
N ILE A 5 -14.34 -11.49 5.88
CA ILE A 5 -13.32 -11.34 6.91
C ILE A 5 -11.97 -11.61 6.22
N LYS A 6 -10.99 -10.73 6.44
CA LYS A 6 -9.66 -10.90 5.84
C LYS A 6 -8.96 -12.12 6.49
N ARG A 7 -7.87 -12.59 5.88
CA ARG A 7 -7.19 -13.84 6.29
C ARG A 7 -6.60 -13.75 7.71
N GLU A 8 -6.47 -12.54 8.22
CA GLU A 8 -5.98 -12.21 9.56
C GLU A 8 -7.04 -12.40 10.66
N GLY A 9 -8.28 -12.78 10.30
CA GLY A 9 -9.42 -12.89 11.21
C GLY A 9 -10.12 -11.55 11.43
N LEU A 10 -10.87 -11.43 12.54
CA LEU A 10 -11.54 -10.18 12.90
C LEU A 10 -10.53 -9.15 13.41
N THR A 11 -10.43 -8.01 12.75
CA THR A 11 -9.49 -6.93 13.10
C THR A 11 -10.21 -5.63 13.46
N ILE A 12 -9.46 -4.67 14.03
CA ILE A 12 -9.97 -3.32 14.32
C ILE A 12 -10.44 -2.60 13.05
N ASP A 13 -9.83 -2.89 11.89
CA ASP A 13 -10.26 -2.34 10.61
C ASP A 13 -11.66 -2.81 10.23
N ASP A 14 -12.03 -4.05 10.55
CA ASP A 14 -13.34 -4.60 10.25
C ASP A 14 -14.42 -3.97 11.13
N VAL A 15 -14.12 -3.80 12.42
CA VAL A 15 -14.99 -3.05 13.35
C VAL A 15 -15.13 -1.60 12.89
N GLY A 16 -14.01 -0.94 12.57
CA GLY A 16 -14.00 0.43 12.04
C GLY A 16 -14.83 0.56 10.77
N ARG A 17 -14.71 -0.40 9.83
CA ARG A 17 -15.49 -0.43 8.59
C ARG A 17 -16.97 -0.62 8.86
N LEU A 18 -17.34 -1.48 9.81
CA LEU A 18 -18.74 -1.67 10.23
C LEU A 18 -19.30 -0.36 10.80
N VAL A 19 -18.61 0.24 11.76
CA VAL A 19 -18.99 1.53 12.37
C VAL A 19 -19.13 2.63 11.31
N ARG A 20 -18.22 2.70 10.33
CA ARG A 20 -18.29 3.65 9.21
C ARG A 20 -19.48 3.44 8.30
N ARG A 21 -19.93 2.20 8.10
CA ARG A 21 -21.06 1.87 7.22
C ARG A 21 -22.42 2.00 7.91
N THR A 22 -22.46 1.95 9.25
CA THR A 22 -23.68 2.02 10.04
C THR A 22 -23.79 3.34 10.79
N VAL A 23 -23.19 3.45 11.97
CA VAL A 23 -23.35 4.56 12.91
C VAL A 23 -22.76 5.86 12.35
N LEU A 24 -21.58 5.82 11.73
CA LEU A 24 -20.94 7.01 11.15
C LEU A 24 -21.29 7.20 9.67
N ASN A 25 -22.34 6.56 9.15
CA ASN A 25 -22.78 6.76 7.78
C ASN A 25 -23.73 7.95 7.68
N PRO A 26 -23.31 9.10 7.10
CA PRO A 26 -24.15 10.29 7.05
C PRO A 26 -25.43 10.09 6.24
N TYR A 27 -25.45 9.16 5.27
CA TYR A 27 -26.63 8.85 4.47
C TYR A 27 -27.69 8.04 5.24
N LEU A 28 -27.32 7.46 6.39
CA LEU A 28 -28.26 6.80 7.30
C LEU A 28 -28.59 7.71 8.48
N THR A 29 -27.59 8.28 9.14
CA THR A 29 -27.80 9.00 10.40
C THR A 29 -28.41 10.39 10.24
N LEU A 30 -28.04 11.15 9.20
CA LEU A 30 -28.61 12.50 9.01
C LEU A 30 -30.10 12.46 8.64
N PRO A 31 -30.59 11.57 7.75
CA PRO A 31 -32.02 11.44 7.50
C PRO A 31 -32.82 11.02 8.75
N ILE A 32 -32.27 10.12 9.57
CA ILE A 32 -32.91 9.71 10.83
C ILE A 32 -32.96 10.89 11.81
N ALA A 33 -31.87 11.63 11.95
CA ALA A 33 -31.82 12.84 12.79
C ALA A 33 -32.83 13.90 12.32
N ALA A 34 -32.93 14.11 11.01
CA ALA A 34 -33.91 15.03 10.42
C ALA A 34 -35.35 14.58 10.67
N ALA A 35 -35.64 13.28 10.57
CA ALA A 35 -36.95 12.72 10.88
C ALA A 35 -37.33 12.93 12.37
N ILE A 36 -36.38 12.71 13.29
CA ILE A 36 -36.59 12.97 14.72
C ILE A 36 -36.87 14.45 14.99
N ALA A 37 -36.07 15.35 14.40
CA ALA A 37 -36.29 16.79 14.50
C ALA A 37 -37.65 17.23 13.90
N TRP A 38 -38.15 16.52 12.89
CA TRP A 38 -39.48 16.75 12.34
C TRP A 38 -40.59 16.28 13.31
N PHE A 39 -40.45 15.09 13.92
CA PHE A 39 -41.39 14.58 14.92
C PHE A 39 -41.44 15.43 16.19
N GLU A 40 -40.33 16.04 16.59
CA GLU A 40 -40.30 17.03 17.69
C GLU A 40 -41.18 18.25 17.38
N LYS A 41 -41.19 18.70 16.12
CA LYS A 41 -42.02 19.81 15.67
C LYS A 41 -43.48 19.42 15.43
N HIS A 42 -43.74 18.13 15.22
CA HIS A 42 -45.05 17.56 14.87
C HIS A 42 -45.40 16.35 15.75
N PRO A 43 -45.59 16.56 17.07
CA PRO A 43 -45.78 15.48 18.04
C PRO A 43 -47.06 14.66 17.82
N GLU A 44 -48.06 15.20 17.12
CA GLU A 44 -49.28 14.51 16.69
C GLU A 44 -48.96 13.28 15.83
N HIS A 45 -48.12 13.44 14.81
CA HIS A 45 -47.74 12.36 13.91
C HIS A 45 -46.91 11.29 14.63
N TYR A 46 -46.08 11.69 15.59
CA TYR A 46 -45.33 10.75 16.43
C TYR A 46 -46.26 9.87 17.29
N ARG A 47 -47.39 10.43 17.74
CA ARG A 47 -48.42 9.70 18.50
C ARG A 47 -49.25 8.78 17.62
N ASP A 48 -49.62 9.23 16.43
CA ASP A 48 -50.41 8.48 15.44
C ASP A 48 -49.68 7.22 14.97
N LEU A 49 -48.36 7.31 14.78
CA LEU A 49 -47.48 6.17 14.46
C LEU A 49 -47.18 5.27 15.67
N HIS A 50 -47.76 5.54 16.83
CA HIS A 50 -47.53 4.82 18.10
C HIS A 50 -46.05 4.73 18.55
N LEU A 51 -45.17 5.61 18.03
CA LEU A 51 -43.74 5.60 18.34
C LEU A 51 -43.44 5.96 19.80
N HIS A 52 -44.32 6.72 20.45
CA HIS A 52 -44.28 7.02 21.89
C HIS A 52 -44.30 5.78 22.79
N LYS A 53 -44.75 4.62 22.28
CA LYS A 53 -44.69 3.34 23.01
C LYS A 53 -43.30 2.72 22.97
N LEU A 54 -42.47 3.10 22.00
CA LEU A 54 -41.12 2.57 21.80
C LEU A 54 -40.05 3.50 22.38
N ILE A 55 -40.21 4.81 22.17
CA ILE A 55 -39.26 5.83 22.63
C ILE A 55 -40.02 6.96 23.31
N ASP A 56 -39.62 7.29 24.54
CA ASP A 56 -40.16 8.39 25.32
C ASP A 56 -39.97 9.72 24.57
N PRO A 57 -41.05 10.50 24.31
CA PRO A 57 -40.97 11.80 23.66
C PRO A 57 -39.98 12.77 24.32
N SER A 58 -39.81 12.71 25.65
CA SER A 58 -38.86 13.56 26.38
C SER A 58 -37.40 13.31 26.00
N LYS A 59 -37.08 12.11 25.49
CA LYS A 59 -35.74 11.72 25.05
C LYS A 59 -35.48 12.00 23.57
N LEU A 60 -36.50 12.32 22.78
CA LEU A 60 -36.35 12.56 21.34
C LEU A 60 -35.35 13.68 21.06
N ALA A 61 -35.45 14.79 21.81
CA ALA A 61 -34.54 15.93 21.69
C ALA A 61 -33.08 15.54 21.91
N ASP A 62 -32.80 14.70 22.91
CA ASP A 62 -31.44 14.23 23.19
C ASP A 62 -30.96 13.29 22.09
N ILE A 63 -31.78 12.32 21.69
CA ILE A 63 -31.46 11.35 20.65
C ILE A 63 -31.20 12.08 19.31
N GLY A 64 -32.04 13.05 18.94
CA GLY A 64 -31.88 13.87 17.75
C GLY A 64 -30.59 14.66 17.76
N ARG A 65 -30.23 15.28 18.89
CA ARG A 65 -28.94 15.99 19.06
C ARG A 65 -27.74 15.06 18.91
N TYR A 66 -27.75 13.89 19.56
CA TYR A 66 -26.65 12.91 19.45
C TYR A 66 -26.52 12.37 18.03
N LEU A 67 -27.62 11.99 17.38
CA LEU A 67 -27.60 11.50 16.00
C LEU A 67 -27.16 12.57 15.01
N THR A 68 -27.53 13.83 15.24
CA THR A 68 -27.01 14.95 14.45
C THR A 68 -25.49 15.07 14.62
N GLY A 69 -24.98 15.04 15.86
CA GLY A 69 -23.54 15.09 16.11
C GLY A 69 -22.78 13.94 15.45
N ILE A 70 -23.29 12.71 15.57
CA ILE A 70 -22.73 11.51 14.92
C ILE A 70 -22.79 11.63 13.39
N GLY A 71 -23.91 12.11 12.84
CA GLY A 71 -24.07 12.30 11.40
C GLY A 71 -23.15 13.38 10.84
N VAL A 72 -22.93 14.48 11.56
CA VAL A 72 -21.95 15.53 11.19
C VAL A 72 -20.53 14.99 11.26
N ALA A 73 -20.19 14.19 12.28
CA ALA A 73 -18.89 13.52 12.35
C ALA A 73 -18.70 12.56 11.16
N GLY A 74 -19.71 11.75 10.85
CA GLY A 74 -19.73 10.87 9.68
C GLY A 74 -19.56 11.62 8.37
N ALA A 75 -20.27 12.73 8.18
CA ALA A 75 -20.18 13.59 7.00
C ALA A 75 -18.78 14.23 6.86
N THR A 76 -18.21 14.72 7.96
CA THR A 76 -16.84 15.25 8.00
C THR A 76 -15.83 14.20 7.56
N LEU A 77 -15.96 12.98 8.06
CA LEU A 77 -15.05 11.90 7.70
C LEU A 77 -15.24 11.45 6.23
N ALA A 78 -16.47 11.38 5.75
CA ALA A 78 -16.77 11.09 4.34
C ALA A 78 -16.21 12.18 3.41
N ALA A 79 -16.37 13.45 3.77
CA ALA A 79 -15.79 14.58 3.04
C ALA A 79 -14.26 14.49 3.02
N ASN A 80 -13.62 14.17 4.15
CA ASN A 80 -12.17 13.95 4.21
C ASN A 80 -11.72 12.81 3.28
N ASP A 81 -12.44 11.68 3.26
CA ASP A 81 -12.11 10.53 2.41
C ASP A 81 -12.27 10.89 0.92
N GLN A 82 -13.32 11.66 0.56
CA GLN A 82 -13.50 12.20 -0.80
C GLN A 82 -12.39 13.18 -1.21
N LEU A 83 -12.03 14.12 -0.34
CA LEU A 83 -10.93 15.04 -0.60
C LEU A 83 -9.61 14.27 -0.78
N THR A 84 -9.32 13.31 0.09
CA THR A 84 -8.14 12.45 -0.02
C THR A 84 -8.09 11.78 -1.40
N HIS A 85 -9.22 11.21 -1.84
CA HIS A 85 -9.35 10.58 -3.16
C HIS A 85 -9.11 11.57 -4.31
N LEU A 86 -9.75 12.75 -4.26
CA LEU A 86 -9.62 13.77 -5.30
C LEU A 86 -8.19 14.31 -5.41
N PHE A 87 -7.54 14.59 -4.28
CA PHE A 87 -6.16 15.10 -4.24
C PHE A 87 -5.16 14.04 -4.69
N ALA A 88 -5.31 12.77 -4.29
CA ALA A 88 -4.48 11.68 -4.76
C ALA A 88 -4.54 11.50 -6.30
N ASN A 89 -5.66 11.90 -6.91
CA ASN A 89 -5.95 11.68 -8.33
C ASN A 89 -6.01 12.96 -9.16
N ASN A 90 -5.45 14.06 -8.66
CA ASN A 90 -5.37 15.34 -9.39
C ASN A 90 -6.73 15.88 -9.87
N PHE A 91 -7.82 15.56 -9.17
CA PHE A 91 -9.20 15.86 -9.58
C PHE A 91 -9.55 15.32 -10.98
N THR A 92 -8.95 14.20 -11.35
CA THR A 92 -9.23 13.48 -12.59
C THR A 92 -9.76 12.09 -12.28
N SER A 93 -10.65 11.60 -13.13
CA SER A 93 -11.15 10.23 -13.10
C SER A 93 -10.65 9.46 -14.31
N PRO A 94 -10.41 8.14 -14.20
CA PRO A 94 -10.14 7.31 -15.35
C PRO A 94 -11.37 7.32 -16.28
N GLY A 95 -11.13 7.50 -17.58
CA GLY A 95 -12.15 7.41 -18.61
C GLY A 95 -12.65 5.97 -18.78
N HIS A 96 -13.83 5.81 -19.37
CA HIS A 96 -14.28 4.49 -19.81
C HIS A 96 -13.30 3.90 -20.82
N GLY A 97 -12.78 2.71 -20.54
CA GLY A 97 -11.81 2.03 -21.40
C GLY A 97 -10.40 2.65 -21.38
N GLU A 98 -10.09 3.56 -20.43
CA GLU A 98 -8.73 4.11 -20.26
C GLU A 98 -7.72 3.00 -19.94
N TRP A 99 -8.14 2.00 -19.15
CA TRP A 99 -7.35 0.83 -18.79
C TRP A 99 -7.82 -0.40 -19.57
N ASP A 100 -7.06 -0.78 -20.59
CA ASP A 100 -7.27 -2.00 -21.38
C ASP A 100 -6.22 -3.04 -20.98
N TRP A 101 -6.53 -3.85 -19.98
CA TRP A 101 -5.63 -4.84 -19.39
C TRP A 101 -5.07 -5.87 -20.39
N ASP A 102 -5.65 -6.02 -21.58
CA ASP A 102 -5.08 -6.86 -22.65
C ASP A 102 -3.87 -6.20 -23.34
N LYS A 103 -3.74 -4.88 -23.21
CA LYS A 103 -2.66 -4.04 -23.78
C LYS A 103 -1.71 -3.48 -22.73
N GLU A 104 -2.10 -3.49 -21.45
CA GLU A 104 -1.20 -3.03 -20.38
C GLU A 104 0.01 -3.96 -20.23
N ILE A 105 1.17 -3.34 -19.97
CA ILE A 105 2.42 -4.04 -19.65
C ILE A 105 2.77 -3.71 -18.21
N VAL A 106 2.74 -4.73 -17.34
CA VAL A 106 2.97 -4.57 -15.90
C VAL A 106 4.36 -5.09 -15.54
N LEU A 107 5.28 -4.19 -15.19
CA LEU A 107 6.59 -4.56 -14.66
C LEU A 107 6.53 -4.69 -13.14
N VAL A 108 6.91 -5.85 -12.62
CA VAL A 108 6.98 -6.14 -11.18
C VAL A 108 8.40 -6.50 -10.80
N THR A 109 9.02 -5.70 -9.92
CA THR A 109 10.29 -6.09 -9.30
C THR A 109 10.06 -7.00 -8.10
N GLY A 110 10.95 -7.97 -7.85
CA GLY A 110 10.78 -8.90 -6.74
C GLY A 110 9.63 -9.90 -6.94
N GLY A 111 9.25 -10.15 -8.20
CA GLY A 111 8.11 -11.00 -8.56
C GLY A 111 8.37 -12.51 -8.46
N SER A 112 9.60 -12.93 -8.14
CA SER A 112 9.92 -14.36 -8.01
C SER A 112 9.38 -15.00 -6.74
N SER A 113 9.04 -14.22 -5.71
CA SER A 113 8.50 -14.73 -4.44
C SER A 113 7.69 -13.68 -3.68
N GLY A 114 7.11 -14.06 -2.54
CA GLY A 114 6.52 -13.10 -1.57
C GLY A 114 5.39 -12.26 -2.15
N ILE A 115 5.40 -10.96 -1.85
CA ILE A 115 4.35 -10.01 -2.26
C ILE A 115 4.32 -9.86 -3.78
N GLY A 116 5.48 -9.68 -4.42
CA GLY A 116 5.57 -9.51 -5.87
C GLY A 116 4.97 -10.70 -6.61
N GLN A 117 5.30 -11.92 -6.20
CA GLN A 117 4.67 -13.14 -6.76
C GLN A 117 3.14 -13.10 -6.63
N ASN A 118 2.61 -12.78 -5.44
CA ASN A 118 1.16 -12.78 -5.22
C ASN A 118 0.47 -11.66 -6.01
N VAL A 119 1.14 -10.53 -6.25
CA VAL A 119 0.65 -9.48 -7.14
C VAL A 119 0.58 -9.98 -8.59
N VAL A 120 1.63 -10.64 -9.09
CA VAL A 120 1.64 -11.24 -10.43
C VAL A 120 0.50 -12.26 -10.58
N GLN A 121 0.36 -13.18 -9.61
CA GLN A 121 -0.72 -14.17 -9.62
C GLN A 121 -2.10 -13.49 -9.61
N GLY A 122 -2.31 -12.49 -8.75
CA GLY A 122 -3.57 -11.75 -8.69
C GLY A 122 -3.90 -10.98 -9.98
N LEU A 123 -2.89 -10.45 -10.68
CA LEU A 123 -3.07 -9.81 -12.00
C LEU A 123 -3.56 -10.82 -13.04
N LEU A 124 -2.93 -12.00 -13.09
CA LEU A 124 -3.29 -13.07 -14.03
C LEU A 124 -4.62 -13.75 -13.69
N GLU A 125 -4.96 -13.87 -12.40
CA GLU A 125 -6.27 -14.34 -11.94
C GLU A 125 -7.40 -13.42 -12.42
N ARG A 126 -7.16 -12.10 -12.48
CA ARG A 126 -8.16 -11.13 -12.96
C ARG A 126 -8.21 -11.02 -14.48
N ASN A 127 -7.06 -11.02 -15.14
CA ASN A 127 -6.98 -11.04 -16.58
C ASN A 127 -5.75 -11.85 -17.05
N PRO A 128 -5.94 -13.10 -17.51
CA PRO A 128 -4.86 -13.96 -17.99
C PRO A 128 -4.11 -13.42 -19.21
N ARG A 129 -4.66 -12.42 -19.92
CA ARG A 129 -4.05 -11.83 -21.12
C ARG A 129 -3.12 -10.66 -20.82
N THR A 130 -3.06 -10.20 -19.58
CA THR A 130 -2.14 -9.14 -19.14
C THR A 130 -0.69 -9.55 -19.40
N THR A 131 0.08 -8.66 -20.02
CA THR A 131 1.52 -8.87 -20.19
C THR A 131 2.23 -8.48 -18.90
N VAL A 132 2.95 -9.41 -18.27
CA VAL A 132 3.68 -9.19 -17.02
C VAL A 132 5.17 -9.38 -17.23
N VAL A 133 5.94 -8.39 -16.82
CA VAL A 133 7.41 -8.41 -16.81
C VAL A 133 7.88 -8.57 -15.37
N ILE A 134 8.64 -9.61 -15.07
CA ILE A 134 9.21 -9.86 -13.74
C ILE A 134 10.70 -9.57 -13.80
N VAL A 135 11.17 -8.67 -12.92
CA VAL A 135 12.60 -8.42 -12.71
C VAL A 135 12.97 -8.81 -11.29
N ASP A 136 13.82 -9.81 -11.13
CA ASP A 136 14.29 -10.29 -9.83
C ASP A 136 15.70 -10.83 -9.99
N TYR A 137 16.48 -10.85 -8.90
CA TYR A 137 17.82 -11.45 -8.97
C TYR A 137 17.76 -12.97 -8.86
N ALA A 138 16.68 -13.52 -8.30
CA ALA A 138 16.52 -14.94 -8.06
C ALA A 138 15.49 -15.57 -9.01
N PRO A 139 15.66 -16.86 -9.36
CA PRO A 139 14.71 -17.58 -10.18
C PRO A 139 13.30 -17.61 -9.56
N LEU A 140 12.29 -17.76 -10.42
CA LEU A 140 10.90 -17.88 -9.99
C LEU A 140 10.74 -19.08 -9.04
N SER A 141 10.17 -18.86 -7.85
CA SER A 141 9.86 -19.96 -6.93
C SER A 141 8.51 -20.63 -7.21
N TRP A 142 7.94 -20.37 -8.39
CA TRP A 142 6.60 -20.77 -8.79
C TRP A 142 6.50 -20.89 -10.30
N THR A 143 5.54 -21.68 -10.77
CA THR A 143 5.34 -21.93 -12.20
C THR A 143 4.24 -21.01 -12.75
N PRO A 144 4.55 -20.15 -13.73
CA PRO A 144 3.54 -19.41 -14.49
C PRO A 144 2.45 -20.31 -15.06
N PRO A 145 1.17 -19.88 -15.06
CA PRO A 145 0.12 -20.59 -15.77
C PRO A 145 0.45 -20.75 -17.25
N THR A 146 0.17 -21.92 -17.81
CA THR A 146 0.39 -22.19 -19.24
C THR A 146 -0.34 -21.16 -20.10
N GLY A 147 0.38 -20.52 -21.02
CA GLY A 147 -0.17 -19.51 -21.93
C GLY A 147 -0.24 -18.09 -21.36
N ALA A 148 0.16 -17.86 -20.10
CA ALA A 148 0.32 -16.51 -19.56
C ALA A 148 1.47 -15.77 -20.26
N LYS A 149 1.26 -14.47 -20.55
CA LYS A 149 2.28 -13.60 -21.14
C LYS A 149 3.25 -13.09 -20.07
N ILE A 150 4.14 -13.95 -19.60
CA ILE A 150 5.15 -13.59 -18.60
C ILE A 150 6.54 -13.53 -19.24
N HIS A 151 7.21 -12.40 -19.05
CA HIS A 151 8.62 -12.21 -19.39
C HIS A 151 9.42 -12.11 -18.10
N TYR A 152 10.41 -12.97 -17.92
CA TYR A 152 11.26 -12.97 -16.73
C TYR A 152 12.68 -12.53 -17.10
N TYR A 153 13.20 -11.59 -16.31
CA TYR A 153 14.54 -11.07 -16.44
C TYR A 153 15.27 -11.20 -15.11
N GLN A 154 16.33 -12.00 -15.11
CA GLN A 154 17.19 -12.12 -13.94
C GLN A 154 18.17 -10.95 -13.88
N ALA A 155 18.04 -10.09 -12.87
CA ALA A 155 18.90 -8.93 -12.70
C ALA A 155 19.10 -8.55 -11.23
N ASP A 156 20.35 -8.27 -10.87
CA ASP A 156 20.69 -7.67 -9.59
C ASP A 156 20.42 -6.16 -9.61
N LEU A 157 19.35 -5.75 -8.91
CA LEU A 157 18.92 -4.37 -8.81
C LEU A 157 19.85 -3.49 -7.95
N THR A 158 20.86 -4.05 -7.29
CA THR A 158 21.90 -3.21 -6.64
C THR A 158 22.86 -2.59 -7.66
N LYS A 159 22.91 -3.11 -8.90
CA LYS A 159 23.84 -2.66 -9.95
C LYS A 159 23.12 -1.74 -10.95
N SER A 160 23.44 -0.45 -10.90
CA SER A 160 22.79 0.58 -11.74
C SER A 160 22.93 0.32 -13.24
N ASP A 161 24.07 -0.22 -13.68
CA ASP A 161 24.30 -0.56 -15.09
C ASP A 161 23.39 -1.69 -15.58
N LEU A 162 23.07 -2.66 -14.70
CA LEU A 162 22.12 -3.73 -15.00
C LEU A 162 20.69 -3.21 -15.08
N ILE A 163 20.32 -2.20 -14.29
CA ILE A 163 19.00 -1.55 -14.38
C ILE A 163 18.83 -0.89 -15.76
N ARG A 164 19.86 -0.18 -16.25
CA ARG A 164 19.80 0.45 -17.56
C ARG A 164 19.69 -0.58 -18.68
N SER A 165 20.54 -1.61 -18.65
CA SER A 165 20.55 -2.65 -19.69
C SER A 165 19.24 -3.44 -19.71
N ILE A 166 18.68 -3.78 -18.54
CA ILE A 166 17.42 -4.49 -18.47
C ILE A 166 16.24 -3.63 -18.91
N ALA A 167 16.23 -2.34 -18.57
CA ALA A 167 15.18 -1.44 -19.06
C ALA A 167 15.21 -1.29 -20.58
N ALA A 168 16.41 -1.25 -21.19
CA ALA A 168 16.54 -1.23 -22.64
C ALA A 168 15.98 -2.52 -23.28
N ARG A 169 16.35 -3.68 -22.75
CA ARG A 169 15.85 -4.98 -23.23
C ARG A 169 14.35 -5.12 -23.09
N VAL A 170 13.76 -4.70 -21.96
CA VAL A 170 12.30 -4.72 -21.76
C VAL A 170 11.60 -3.89 -22.83
N ARG A 171 12.10 -2.68 -23.14
CA ARG A 171 11.53 -1.82 -24.17
C ARG A 171 11.60 -2.42 -25.57
N GLU A 172 12.70 -3.11 -25.87
CA GLU A 172 12.92 -3.75 -27.18
C GLU A 172 12.11 -5.03 -27.34
N GLU A 173 12.12 -5.92 -26.35
CA GLU A 173 11.56 -7.26 -26.43
C GLU A 173 10.05 -7.30 -26.12
N VAL A 174 9.56 -6.41 -25.25
CA VAL A 174 8.17 -6.42 -24.74
C VAL A 174 7.43 -5.13 -25.08
N GLY A 175 8.11 -3.99 -24.94
CA GLY A 175 7.54 -2.65 -25.10
C GLY A 175 7.64 -1.83 -23.82
N HIS A 176 6.90 -0.72 -23.76
CA HIS A 176 6.97 0.21 -22.64
C HIS A 176 5.99 -0.17 -21.52
N PRO A 177 6.46 -0.45 -20.30
CA PRO A 177 5.59 -0.69 -19.16
C PRO A 177 4.65 0.49 -18.90
N THR A 178 3.35 0.21 -18.80
CA THR A 178 2.34 1.18 -18.36
C THR A 178 2.14 1.12 -16.86
N VAL A 179 2.50 0.00 -16.22
CA VAL A 179 2.51 -0.13 -14.76
C VAL A 179 3.90 -0.55 -14.28
N LEU A 180 4.43 0.15 -13.27
CA LEU A 180 5.67 -0.20 -12.59
C LEU A 180 5.39 -0.48 -11.11
N ILE A 181 5.65 -1.70 -10.65
CA ILE A 181 5.49 -2.12 -9.27
C ILE A 181 6.87 -2.36 -8.67
N ASN A 182 7.34 -1.39 -7.90
CA ASN A 182 8.58 -1.47 -7.14
C ASN A 182 8.35 -2.27 -5.86
N SER A 183 8.40 -3.61 -5.97
CA SER A 183 8.17 -4.55 -4.86
C SER A 183 9.43 -5.28 -4.38
N ALA A 184 10.54 -5.22 -5.12
CA ALA A 184 11.81 -5.76 -4.63
C ALA A 184 12.23 -5.05 -3.34
N GLY A 185 12.74 -5.83 -2.38
CA GLY A 185 13.30 -5.27 -1.16
C GLY A 185 14.01 -6.29 -0.29
N THR A 186 14.94 -5.79 0.53
CA THR A 186 15.72 -6.57 1.49
C THR A 186 15.79 -5.87 2.85
N ALA A 187 15.99 -6.65 3.91
CA ALA A 187 16.25 -6.18 5.27
C ALA A 187 17.14 -7.20 5.99
N ARG A 188 18.25 -6.74 6.60
CA ARG A 188 19.25 -7.65 7.21
C ARG A 188 19.19 -7.71 8.73
N GLY A 189 18.76 -6.64 9.40
CA GLY A 189 18.53 -6.65 10.84
C GLY A 189 19.83 -6.60 11.65
N SER A 190 20.40 -5.41 11.85
CA SER A 190 21.61 -5.17 12.65
C SER A 190 21.58 -3.78 13.28
N THR A 191 22.30 -3.57 14.38
CA THR A 191 22.52 -2.20 14.85
C THR A 191 23.35 -1.41 13.85
N ILE A 192 23.30 -0.07 13.93
CA ILE A 192 24.12 0.81 13.09
C ILE A 192 25.62 0.55 13.31
N MET A 193 26.01 0.15 14.53
CA MET A 193 27.42 -0.11 14.86
C MET A 193 27.92 -1.46 14.34
N GLU A 194 27.03 -2.44 14.18
CA GLU A 194 27.39 -3.82 13.83
C GLU A 194 27.13 -4.16 12.35
N GLY A 195 26.22 -3.44 11.69
CA GLY A 195 25.90 -3.67 10.28
C GLY A 195 27.09 -3.41 9.38
N SER A 196 27.34 -4.32 8.43
CA SER A 196 28.44 -4.12 7.48
C SER A 196 28.10 -3.01 6.46
N TYR A 197 29.13 -2.35 5.93
CA TYR A 197 28.96 -1.35 4.86
C TYR A 197 28.22 -1.94 3.65
N GLY A 198 28.57 -3.16 3.26
CA GLY A 198 27.95 -3.87 2.13
C GLY A 198 26.45 -4.16 2.36
N ASP A 199 26.05 -4.48 3.58
CA ASP A 199 24.64 -4.71 3.92
C ASP A 199 23.82 -3.42 3.82
N VAL A 200 24.34 -2.32 4.40
CA VAL A 200 23.72 -1.00 4.33
C VAL A 200 23.57 -0.55 2.88
N GLU A 201 24.64 -0.69 2.09
CA GLU A 201 24.64 -0.34 0.67
C GLU A 201 23.66 -1.20 -0.14
N SER A 202 23.64 -2.52 0.08
CA SER A 202 22.70 -3.44 -0.57
C SER A 202 21.24 -3.07 -0.26
N THR A 203 20.92 -2.76 1.01
CA THR A 203 19.59 -2.31 1.43
C THR A 203 19.19 -1.00 0.74
N LEU A 204 20.04 0.02 0.78
CA LEU A 204 19.76 1.33 0.17
C LEU A 204 19.65 1.23 -1.36
N ARG A 205 20.52 0.45 -2.00
CA ARG A 205 20.49 0.27 -3.45
C ARG A 205 19.23 -0.46 -3.91
N THR A 206 18.87 -1.57 -3.25
CA THR A 206 17.68 -2.35 -3.61
C THR A 206 16.38 -1.60 -3.29
N ASN A 207 16.26 -1.03 -2.10
CA ASN A 207 14.97 -0.53 -1.60
C ASN A 207 14.66 0.92 -2.03
N LEU A 208 15.67 1.69 -2.41
CA LEU A 208 15.54 3.12 -2.73
C LEU A 208 16.12 3.46 -4.10
N THR A 209 17.40 3.15 -4.33
CA THR A 209 18.07 3.54 -5.59
C THR A 209 17.46 2.85 -6.80
N ALA A 210 17.17 1.55 -6.71
CA ALA A 210 16.57 0.81 -7.81
C ALA A 210 15.16 1.32 -8.19
N PRO A 211 14.21 1.52 -7.26
CA PRO A 211 12.93 2.18 -7.57
C PRO A 211 13.09 3.55 -8.23
N PHE A 212 14.07 4.35 -7.79
CA PHE A 212 14.38 5.64 -8.39
C PHE A 212 14.82 5.47 -9.85
N LEU A 213 15.79 4.62 -10.11
CA LEU A 213 16.35 4.41 -11.44
C LEU A 213 15.37 3.74 -12.40
N LEU A 214 14.59 2.76 -11.94
CA LEU A 214 13.53 2.15 -12.73
C LEU A 214 12.44 3.16 -13.08
N THR A 215 12.06 4.02 -12.12
CA THR A 215 11.15 5.13 -12.40
C THR A 215 11.75 6.04 -13.47
N LYS A 216 13.02 6.42 -13.36
CA LYS A 216 13.72 7.23 -14.37
C LYS A 216 13.69 6.60 -15.77
N GLU A 217 13.79 5.27 -15.86
CA GLU A 217 13.80 4.55 -17.14
C GLU A 217 12.42 4.44 -17.81
N PHE A 218 11.33 4.30 -17.03
CA PHE A 218 10.00 4.01 -17.56
C PHE A 218 9.02 5.19 -17.50
N LEU A 219 9.23 6.16 -16.60
CA LEU A 219 8.40 7.35 -16.45
C LEU A 219 8.28 8.20 -17.73
N PRO A 220 9.32 8.39 -18.58
CA PRO A 220 9.20 9.26 -19.75
C PRO A 220 8.08 8.87 -20.72
N GLU A 221 7.85 7.57 -20.94
CA GLU A 221 6.76 7.09 -21.79
C GLU A 221 5.39 7.32 -21.13
N MET A 222 5.28 7.01 -19.83
CA MET A 222 4.05 7.24 -19.07
C MET A 222 3.65 8.72 -19.10
N VAL A 223 4.63 9.63 -18.96
CA VAL A 223 4.43 11.07 -19.06
C VAL A 223 4.01 11.49 -20.47
N ARG A 224 4.69 10.99 -21.52
CA ARG A 224 4.36 11.32 -22.91
C ARG A 224 2.93 10.96 -23.26
N ASN A 225 2.48 9.79 -22.81
CA ASN A 225 1.14 9.29 -23.06
C ASN A 225 0.12 9.80 -22.04
N ASN A 226 0.58 10.47 -20.97
CA ASN A 226 -0.24 10.82 -19.82
C ASN A 226 -1.08 9.62 -19.34
N HIS A 227 -0.45 8.45 -19.29
CA HIS A 227 -1.04 7.17 -18.93
C HIS A 227 0.00 6.32 -18.24
N GLY A 228 -0.34 5.79 -17.07
CA GLY A 228 0.50 4.84 -16.38
C GLY A 228 0.27 4.83 -14.87
N HIS A 229 0.84 3.85 -14.17
CA HIS A 229 0.69 3.70 -12.73
C HIS A 229 1.98 3.19 -12.09
N ILE A 230 2.52 3.94 -11.13
CA ILE A 230 3.67 3.48 -10.34
C ILE A 230 3.22 3.11 -8.93
N VAL A 231 3.56 1.90 -8.50
CA VAL A 231 3.30 1.37 -7.16
C VAL A 231 4.62 1.23 -6.42
N ASN A 232 4.74 1.88 -5.27
CA ASN A 232 5.92 1.76 -4.40
C ASN A 232 5.58 0.98 -3.13
N MET A 233 6.34 -0.08 -2.86
CA MET A 233 6.24 -0.85 -1.61
C MET A 233 7.08 -0.21 -0.50
N CYS A 234 6.40 0.59 0.33
CA CYS A 234 6.96 1.20 1.53
C CYS A 234 6.76 0.29 2.76
N SER A 235 6.79 0.86 3.96
CA SER A 235 6.59 0.15 5.23
C SER A 235 6.24 1.13 6.35
N ILE A 236 5.51 0.67 7.37
CA ILE A 236 5.29 1.45 8.59
C ILE A 236 6.60 1.85 9.29
N SER A 237 7.68 1.10 9.08
CA SER A 237 9.03 1.43 9.57
C SER A 237 9.57 2.76 9.04
N ALA A 238 9.02 3.30 7.94
CA ALA A 238 9.33 4.66 7.48
C ALA A 238 8.88 5.75 8.47
N TYR A 239 7.91 5.44 9.34
CA TYR A 239 7.34 6.35 10.33
C TYR A 239 7.77 5.99 11.76
N ILE A 240 7.64 4.71 12.10
CA ILE A 240 7.84 4.17 13.45
C ILE A 240 8.77 2.97 13.32
N PRO A 241 10.10 3.19 13.18
CA PRO A 241 11.05 2.10 13.05
C PRO A 241 11.37 1.46 14.41
N PRO A 242 11.33 0.12 14.50
CA PRO A 242 12.07 -0.62 15.52
C PRO A 242 13.58 -0.34 15.44
N PRO A 243 14.33 -0.55 16.54
CA PRO A 243 15.77 -0.65 16.46
C PRO A 243 16.19 -1.82 15.53
N TYR A 244 17.48 -1.86 15.17
CA TYR A 244 18.09 -2.89 14.33
C TYR A 244 17.73 -2.86 12.83
N ILE A 245 16.90 -1.91 12.38
CA ILE A 245 16.53 -1.78 10.95
C ILE A 245 16.74 -0.38 10.42
N GLY A 246 17.79 0.31 10.88
CA GLY A 246 18.04 1.71 10.56
C GLY A 246 18.20 1.96 9.05
N ASP A 247 18.95 1.10 8.38
CA ASP A 247 19.17 1.12 6.92
C ASP A 247 17.86 0.89 6.14
N TYR A 248 17.07 -0.12 6.53
CA TYR A 248 15.78 -0.44 5.94
C TYR A 248 14.78 0.71 6.15
N ALA A 249 14.63 1.19 7.38
CA ALA A 249 13.75 2.29 7.71
C ALA A 249 14.11 3.57 6.95
N ALA A 250 15.40 3.91 6.88
CA ALA A 250 15.90 5.03 6.09
C ALA A 250 15.57 4.86 4.61
N SER A 251 15.78 3.66 4.05
CA SER A 251 15.46 3.37 2.64
C SER A 251 13.96 3.54 2.33
N LYS A 252 13.07 3.08 3.23
CA LYS A 252 11.61 3.18 3.05
C LYS A 252 11.12 4.61 3.25
N ALA A 253 11.69 5.36 4.19
CA ALA A 253 11.42 6.79 4.33
C ALA A 253 11.88 7.58 3.09
N GLY A 254 13.05 7.26 2.53
CA GLY A 254 13.51 7.83 1.26
C GLY A 254 12.58 7.51 0.09
N LEU A 255 12.11 6.26 -0.01
CA LEU A 255 11.20 5.82 -1.07
C LEU A 255 9.84 6.52 -0.97
N GLN A 256 9.35 6.74 0.24
CA GLN A 256 8.16 7.55 0.48
C GLN A 256 8.36 8.99 -0.01
N MET A 257 9.48 9.63 0.35
CA MET A 257 9.72 11.01 -0.07
C MET A 257 9.90 11.13 -1.59
N LEU A 258 10.53 10.13 -2.22
CA LEU A 258 10.58 10.02 -3.69
C LEU A 258 9.16 9.97 -4.29
N HIS A 259 8.27 9.17 -3.72
CA HIS A 259 6.88 9.05 -4.17
C HIS A 259 6.14 10.40 -4.08
N GLU A 260 6.28 11.11 -2.97
CA GLU A 260 5.66 12.42 -2.75
C GLU A 260 6.22 13.49 -3.69
N SER A 261 7.55 13.53 -3.90
CA SER A 261 8.19 14.43 -4.86
C SER A 261 7.71 14.16 -6.29
N LEU A 262 7.66 12.89 -6.68
CA LEU A 262 7.21 12.48 -8.01
C LEU A 262 5.75 12.88 -8.26
N GLN A 263 4.90 12.84 -7.24
CA GLN A 263 3.50 13.29 -7.37
C GLN A 263 3.42 14.77 -7.77
N LEU A 264 4.28 15.61 -7.19
CA LEU A 264 4.36 17.03 -7.52
C LEU A 264 4.94 17.25 -8.91
N GLU A 265 5.99 16.51 -9.29
CA GLU A 265 6.59 16.58 -10.63
C GLU A 265 5.57 16.20 -11.72
N LEU A 266 4.87 15.08 -11.56
CA LEU A 266 3.82 14.63 -12.48
C LEU A 266 2.75 15.71 -12.68
N LYS A 267 2.26 16.29 -11.59
CA LYS A 267 1.17 17.28 -11.62
C LYS A 267 1.63 18.64 -12.18
N HIS A 268 2.76 19.14 -11.70
CA HIS A 268 3.15 20.55 -11.87
C HIS A 268 4.25 20.75 -12.90
N VAL A 269 5.18 19.81 -13.05
CA VAL A 269 6.30 19.92 -14.00
C VAL A 269 5.91 19.28 -15.32
N HIS A 270 5.56 17.99 -15.31
CA HIS A 270 5.27 17.21 -16.50
C HIS A 270 3.84 17.36 -17.02
N LYS A 271 2.93 17.93 -16.21
CA LYS A 271 1.48 18.06 -16.50
C LYS A 271 0.80 16.73 -16.84
N ALA A 272 1.38 15.61 -16.40
CA ALA A 272 0.91 14.26 -16.63
C ALA A 272 -0.03 13.81 -15.49
N LYS A 273 -1.16 14.49 -15.34
CA LYS A 273 -2.10 14.30 -14.21
C LYS A 273 -2.74 12.92 -14.13
N ARG A 274 -2.72 12.16 -15.24
CA ARG A 274 -3.29 10.81 -15.34
C ARG A 274 -2.28 9.69 -15.08
N VAL A 275 -0.99 10.01 -14.96
CA VAL A 275 -0.04 9.04 -14.41
C VAL A 275 -0.31 8.92 -12.91
N ARG A 276 -0.72 7.73 -12.49
CA ARG A 276 -1.18 7.43 -11.13
C ARG A 276 -0.03 6.95 -10.26
N LEU A 277 -0.15 7.20 -8.97
CA LEU A 277 0.80 6.76 -7.97
C LEU A 277 0.05 6.03 -6.85
N THR A 278 0.52 4.85 -6.47
CA THR A 278 0.06 4.13 -5.28
C THR A 278 1.21 3.87 -4.33
N LEU A 279 1.03 4.19 -3.06
CA LEU A 279 2.02 3.95 -2.00
C LEU A 279 1.44 2.89 -1.05
N ALA A 280 2.03 1.70 -1.03
CA ALA A 280 1.64 0.66 -0.08
C ALA A 280 2.49 0.76 1.19
N ILE A 281 1.85 0.91 2.35
CA ILE A 281 2.49 1.03 3.66
C ILE A 281 1.95 -0.09 4.55
N PRO A 282 2.44 -1.33 4.35
CA PRO A 282 2.10 -2.43 5.23
C PRO A 282 2.88 -2.35 6.56
N SER A 283 2.24 -2.88 7.60
CA SER A 283 2.88 -3.35 8.83
C SER A 283 3.54 -4.71 8.60
N PHE A 284 3.91 -5.43 9.66
CA PHE A 284 4.51 -6.75 9.56
C PHE A 284 3.66 -7.71 8.72
N ILE A 285 4.29 -8.34 7.74
CA ILE A 285 3.67 -9.30 6.82
C ILE A 285 4.33 -10.65 7.06
N GLN A 286 3.51 -11.70 7.16
CA GLN A 286 3.97 -13.08 7.14
C GLN A 286 4.61 -13.39 5.78
N THR A 287 5.89 -13.12 5.67
CA THR A 287 6.71 -13.35 4.47
C THR A 287 7.96 -14.13 4.89
N PRO A 288 8.66 -14.77 3.94
CA PRO A 288 9.98 -15.33 4.20
C PRO A 288 10.95 -14.33 4.87
N LEU A 289 10.76 -13.02 4.65
CA LEU A 289 11.56 -11.94 5.25
C LEU A 289 11.58 -11.96 6.79
N LEU A 290 10.48 -12.34 7.46
CA LEU A 290 10.36 -12.37 8.92
C LEU A 290 10.69 -13.74 9.56
N GLY A 291 11.20 -14.70 8.78
CA GLY A 291 11.76 -15.95 9.31
C GLY A 291 10.85 -16.77 10.24
N GLY A 292 9.52 -16.65 10.09
CA GLY A 292 8.57 -17.36 10.94
C GLY A 292 8.45 -16.84 12.38
N SER A 293 9.13 -15.74 12.74
CA SER A 293 9.04 -15.17 14.09
C SER A 293 7.77 -14.32 14.23
N HIS A 294 6.94 -14.65 15.21
CA HIS A 294 5.74 -13.88 15.52
C HIS A 294 6.14 -12.69 16.44
N PRO A 295 5.97 -11.42 16.03
CA PRO A 295 6.47 -10.27 16.77
C PRO A 295 5.73 -9.96 18.10
N GLY A 296 5.04 -10.95 18.69
CA GLY A 296 4.35 -10.80 19.99
C GLY A 296 3.22 -9.74 20.00
N GLN A 297 2.78 -9.28 18.83
CA GLN A 297 1.84 -8.18 18.68
C GLN A 297 0.37 -8.59 18.87
N ASN A 298 -0.47 -7.63 19.28
CA ASN A 298 -1.91 -7.83 19.42
C ASN A 298 -2.57 -8.02 18.03
N ASN A 299 -3.07 -9.22 17.74
CA ASN A 299 -3.63 -9.54 16.42
C ASN A 299 -4.87 -8.71 16.03
N PHE A 300 -5.61 -8.17 17.00
CA PHE A 300 -6.79 -7.36 16.69
C PHE A 300 -6.42 -5.96 16.17
N ILE A 301 -5.43 -5.30 16.78
CA ILE A 301 -5.02 -3.93 16.41
C ILE A 301 -3.87 -3.95 15.39
N PHE A 302 -2.93 -4.87 15.57
CA PHE A 302 -1.72 -5.03 14.79
C PHE A 302 -1.63 -6.48 14.28
N PRO A 303 -2.55 -6.92 13.41
CA PRO A 303 -2.47 -8.26 12.82
C PRO A 303 -1.15 -8.46 12.08
N LEU A 304 -0.64 -9.69 12.12
CA LEU A 304 0.38 -10.12 11.17
C LEU A 304 -0.30 -10.33 9.83
N LEU A 305 0.03 -9.49 8.83
CA LEU A 305 -0.67 -9.48 7.56
C LEU A 305 -0.32 -10.71 6.71
N HIS A 306 -1.31 -11.28 6.05
CA HIS A 306 -1.11 -12.31 5.04
C HIS A 306 -0.68 -11.65 3.73
N VAL A 307 0.32 -12.24 3.04
CA VAL A 307 0.85 -11.71 1.77
C VAL A 307 -0.26 -11.42 0.75
N ARG A 308 -1.20 -12.36 0.62
CA ARG A 308 -2.34 -12.25 -0.29
C ARG A 308 -3.24 -11.04 0.01
N THR A 309 -3.41 -10.66 1.27
CA THR A 309 -4.19 -9.48 1.65
C THR A 309 -3.53 -8.20 1.12
N VAL A 310 -2.20 -8.11 1.21
CA VAL A 310 -1.43 -6.96 0.70
C VAL A 310 -1.46 -6.92 -0.82
N SER A 311 -1.26 -8.05 -1.50
CA SER A 311 -1.32 -8.10 -2.96
C SER A 311 -2.71 -7.82 -3.50
N GLU A 312 -3.78 -8.31 -2.87
CA GLU A 312 -5.16 -8.05 -3.30
C GLU A 312 -5.46 -6.55 -3.28
N GLU A 313 -5.02 -5.83 -2.25
CA GLU A 313 -5.19 -4.37 -2.17
C GLU A 313 -4.37 -3.61 -3.23
N ILE A 314 -3.19 -4.11 -3.59
CA ILE A 314 -2.40 -3.53 -4.70
C ILE A 314 -3.14 -3.74 -6.02
N VAL A 315 -3.57 -4.97 -6.32
CA VAL A 315 -4.28 -5.28 -7.56
C VAL A 315 -5.64 -4.55 -7.62
N ASP A 316 -6.36 -4.43 -6.51
CA ASP A 316 -7.57 -3.60 -6.41
C ASP A 316 -7.30 -2.13 -6.70
N SER A 317 -6.18 -1.60 -6.22
CA SER A 317 -5.78 -0.23 -6.53
C SER A 317 -5.56 -0.05 -8.03
N LEU A 318 -4.84 -0.98 -8.66
CA LEU A 318 -4.53 -0.93 -10.09
C LEU A 318 -5.82 -0.98 -10.93
N TYR A 319 -6.69 -1.97 -10.67
CA TYR A 319 -7.95 -2.14 -11.41
C TYR A 319 -8.96 -1.01 -11.17
N SER A 320 -8.84 -0.27 -10.07
CA SER A 320 -9.67 0.93 -9.86
C SER A 320 -9.33 2.07 -10.82
N GLY A 321 -8.12 2.05 -11.42
CA GLY A 321 -7.59 3.15 -12.25
C GLY A 321 -7.22 4.41 -11.46
N TYR A 322 -7.28 4.35 -10.12
CA TYR A 322 -6.96 5.45 -9.22
C TYR A 322 -5.69 5.18 -8.41
N GLY A 323 -4.92 6.24 -8.19
CA GLY A 323 -3.83 6.27 -7.21
C GLY A 323 -4.35 6.43 -5.78
N ARG A 324 -3.65 5.84 -4.81
CA ARG A 324 -3.97 5.94 -3.37
C ARG A 324 -2.79 5.56 -2.47
N THR A 325 -2.82 6.02 -1.23
CA THR A 325 -1.96 5.47 -0.16
C THR A 325 -2.71 4.37 0.57
N ILE A 326 -2.14 3.17 0.60
CA ILE A 326 -2.73 1.98 1.21
C ILE A 326 -2.02 1.71 2.53
N TYR A 327 -2.70 1.98 3.65
CA TYR A 327 -2.25 1.58 4.98
C TYR A 327 -2.80 0.19 5.31
N LEU A 328 -1.94 -0.75 5.71
CA LEU A 328 -2.36 -2.08 6.16
C LEU A 328 -1.69 -2.41 7.49
N PRO A 329 -2.45 -2.70 8.57
CA PRO A 329 -3.88 -2.39 8.71
C PRO A 329 -4.15 -0.87 8.57
N GLY A 330 -5.36 -0.50 8.19
CA GLY A 330 -5.80 0.88 7.95
C GLY A 330 -5.67 1.79 9.17
N ILE A 331 -5.75 1.24 10.39
CA ILE A 331 -5.47 1.98 11.63
C ILE A 331 -4.04 2.59 11.66
N MET A 332 -3.08 2.04 10.90
CA MET A 332 -1.72 2.59 10.80
C MET A 332 -1.69 4.02 10.25
N ARG A 333 -2.71 4.44 9.50
CA ARG A 333 -2.85 5.82 9.00
C ARG A 333 -2.76 6.84 10.15
N TYR A 334 -3.40 6.55 11.28
CA TYR A 334 -3.40 7.47 12.42
C TYR A 334 -2.06 7.48 13.14
N LEU A 335 -1.38 6.33 13.22
CA LEU A 335 -0.02 6.28 13.76
C LEU A 335 0.98 7.06 12.89
N ALA A 336 0.86 6.94 11.56
CA ALA A 336 1.64 7.74 10.62
C ALA A 336 1.42 9.24 10.81
N SER A 337 0.17 9.66 11.10
CA SER A 337 -0.17 11.08 11.33
C SER A 337 0.49 11.69 12.57
N LEU A 338 0.89 10.87 13.55
CA LEU A 338 1.56 11.35 14.77
C LEU A 338 2.93 11.98 14.49
N ARG A 339 3.51 11.76 13.31
CA ARG A 339 4.76 12.39 12.90
C ARG A 339 4.69 13.92 12.86
N GLY A 340 3.50 14.49 12.68
CA GLY A 340 3.28 15.95 12.76
C GLY A 340 2.98 16.47 14.17
N GLY A 341 2.91 15.60 15.17
CA GLY A 341 2.63 15.97 16.56
C GLY A 341 3.89 16.34 17.35
N PRO A 342 3.74 16.70 18.64
CA PRO A 342 4.87 16.96 19.53
C PRO A 342 5.80 15.74 19.66
N GLU A 343 7.10 15.99 19.72
CA GLU A 343 8.13 14.93 19.76
C GLU A 343 7.93 13.91 20.89
N TRP A 344 7.46 14.36 22.07
CA TRP A 344 7.20 13.46 23.20
C TRP A 344 6.11 12.42 22.90
N VAL A 345 5.08 12.77 22.11
CA VAL A 345 4.03 11.83 21.68
C VAL A 345 4.62 10.77 20.78
N LEU A 346 5.45 11.19 19.82
CA LEU A 346 6.10 10.28 18.89
C LEU A 346 7.06 9.33 19.63
N ARG A 347 7.79 9.82 20.63
CA ARG A 347 8.68 8.99 21.46
C ARG A 347 7.93 7.93 22.26
N MET A 348 6.82 8.28 22.90
CA MET A 348 6.00 7.29 23.62
C MET A 348 5.52 6.15 22.71
N VAL A 349 5.27 6.44 21.43
CA VAL A 349 4.85 5.42 20.45
C VAL A 349 6.04 4.62 19.91
N LYS A 350 7.20 5.26 19.72
CA LYS A 350 8.41 4.61 19.20
C LYS A 350 9.13 3.76 20.23
N GLU A 351 9.23 4.19 21.48
CA GLU A 351 10.01 3.49 22.51
C GLU A 351 9.63 2.01 22.62
N PRO A 352 8.35 1.61 22.75
CA PRO A 352 7.98 0.20 22.86
C PRO A 352 8.42 -0.69 21.70
N THR A 353 8.77 -0.13 20.54
CA THR A 353 9.24 -0.90 19.38
C THR A 353 10.54 -1.65 19.64
N TYR A 354 11.33 -1.26 20.65
CA TYR A 354 12.54 -2.03 21.03
C TYR A 354 12.22 -3.47 21.45
N LYS A 355 10.98 -3.72 21.89
CA LYS A 355 10.52 -5.06 22.31
C LYS A 355 10.13 -5.95 21.13
N ILE A 356 10.04 -5.40 19.92
CA ILE A 356 9.71 -6.16 18.74
C ILE A 356 10.93 -7.00 18.39
N ALA A 357 10.88 -8.29 18.72
CA ALA A 357 11.90 -9.25 18.33
C ALA A 357 11.84 -9.44 16.81
N LEU A 358 12.79 -8.87 16.09
CA LEU A 358 12.93 -9.03 14.65
C LEU A 358 13.99 -10.08 14.36
N ASN A 359 13.56 -11.26 13.95
CA ASN A 359 14.45 -12.25 13.35
C ASN A 359 14.24 -12.22 11.84
N PHE A 360 15.09 -11.46 11.13
CA PHE A 360 15.03 -11.43 9.67
C PHE A 360 15.69 -12.70 9.13
N ALA A 361 14.90 -13.68 8.71
CA ALA A 361 15.41 -14.86 7.99
C ALA A 361 15.05 -14.82 6.49
N GLY A 362 14.90 -13.62 5.93
CA GLY A 362 14.84 -13.42 4.48
C GLY A 362 16.09 -13.95 3.78
N ARG A 363 16.29 -13.61 2.50
CA ARG A 363 17.50 -14.03 1.77
C ARG A 363 18.74 -13.31 2.36
N GLN A 364 19.23 -13.79 3.50
CA GLN A 364 20.36 -13.27 4.29
C GLN A 364 21.70 -13.66 3.67
N VAL A 365 21.74 -14.80 2.96
CA VAL A 365 22.92 -15.27 2.24
C VAL A 365 22.80 -14.78 0.80
N VAL A 366 23.17 -13.52 0.62
CA VAL A 366 23.68 -13.07 -0.65
C VAL A 366 25.11 -12.68 -0.35
N ASP A 367 26.07 -13.44 -0.88
CA ASP A 367 27.45 -13.00 -0.93
C ASP A 367 27.46 -11.63 -1.60
N VAL A 368 27.54 -10.58 -0.79
CA VAL A 368 27.72 -9.24 -1.29
C VAL A 368 29.22 -9.07 -1.49
N ASP A 369 29.60 -8.64 -2.69
CA ASP A 369 30.99 -8.22 -2.92
C ASP A 369 31.32 -6.98 -2.08
N GLU A 370 32.59 -6.58 -2.04
CA GLU A 370 33.04 -5.40 -1.28
C GLU A 370 32.35 -4.09 -1.72
N SER A 371 31.68 -4.09 -2.88
CA SER A 371 30.92 -2.96 -3.42
C SER A 371 29.40 -3.05 -3.15
N GLY A 372 28.96 -4.00 -2.33
CA GLY A 372 27.56 -4.22 -1.98
C GLY A 372 26.70 -4.86 -3.09
N GLY A 373 27.33 -5.38 -4.16
CA GLY A 373 26.67 -6.07 -5.27
C GLY A 373 26.37 -7.54 -4.95
N ILE A 374 25.26 -8.07 -5.45
CA ILE A 374 24.88 -9.48 -5.27
C ILE A 374 25.76 -10.35 -6.19
N LYS A 375 26.49 -11.33 -5.62
CA LYS A 375 27.09 -12.41 -6.42
C LYS A 375 25.99 -13.33 -6.93
N LEU A 376 25.82 -13.39 -8.25
CA LEU A 376 25.04 -14.45 -8.90
C LEU A 376 25.98 -15.65 -8.97
N GLU A 377 25.70 -16.75 -8.26
CA GLU A 377 26.40 -18.01 -8.53
C GLU A 377 26.00 -18.46 -9.93
N ASP A 378 26.97 -18.56 -10.85
CA ASP A 378 26.84 -19.35 -12.07
C ASP A 378 26.70 -20.82 -11.63
N ARG A 379 25.48 -21.25 -11.32
CA ARG A 379 25.19 -22.68 -11.22
C ARG A 379 25.05 -23.17 -12.66
N GLU A 380 26.11 -23.80 -13.14
CA GLU A 380 26.15 -24.50 -14.42
C GLU A 380 24.86 -25.34 -14.62
N ALA A 381 24.26 -25.11 -15.79
CA ALA A 381 23.22 -25.85 -16.53
C ALA A 381 22.37 -26.92 -15.82
#